data_AF-A0A7W8PGD4-F1
#
_entry.id   AF-A0A7W8PGD4-F1
#
_cell.length_a   1.000
_cell.length_b   1.000
_cell.length_c   1.000
_cell.angle_alpha   90.00
_cell.angle_beta   90.00
_cell.angle_gamma   90.00
#
_symmetry.space_group_name_H-M   'P 1'
#
loop_
_entity.id
_entity.type
_entity.pdbx_description
1 polymer ?
#
loop_
_entity_poly.entity_id
_entity_poly.type
_entity_poly.pdbx_seq_one_letter_code
_entity_poly.pdbx_strand_id
1 'polypeptide(L)'
;MSELKNALRSGDVSVIGSRQFKDFDEYLMPRATFDTHHRENRLGLAVETSATSYLDERFERLREALDETARLAAAGELPDVELNDKGLKITPLDDATPAEADVLTQQVYDLII
;
A
#
# COMPACT_ATOMS: atom_id res chain seq x y z
N MET A 1 -35.84 -14.62 17.42
CA MET A 1 -35.23 -13.36 17.92
C MET A 1 -33.82 -13.11 17.36
N SER A 2 -33.23 -14.03 16.57
CA SER A 2 -31.88 -13.88 15.98
C SER A 2 -31.86 -13.03 14.70
N GLU A 3 -32.82 -13.21 13.80
CA GLU A 3 -32.76 -12.67 12.44
C GLU A 3 -32.65 -11.14 12.37
N LEU A 4 -33.48 -10.41 13.13
CA LEU A 4 -33.42 -8.95 13.16
C LEU A 4 -32.08 -8.43 13.70
N LYS A 5 -31.54 -9.09 14.74
CA LYS A 5 -30.25 -8.69 15.32
C LYS A 5 -29.10 -8.96 14.34
N ASN A 6 -29.20 -10.02 13.55
CA ASN A 6 -28.23 -10.32 12.50
C ASN A 6 -28.32 -9.30 11.37
N ALA A 7 -29.53 -8.98 10.88
CA ALA A 7 -29.76 -7.99 9.82
C ALA A 7 -29.30 -6.56 10.20
N LEU A 8 -29.49 -6.15 11.46
CA LEU A 8 -28.96 -4.88 11.98
C LEU A 8 -27.43 -4.87 12.06
N ARG A 9 -26.81 -6.03 12.33
CA ARG A 9 -25.35 -6.14 12.47
C ARG A 9 -24.64 -6.25 11.11
N SER A 10 -25.26 -6.93 10.15
CA SER A 10 -24.76 -6.99 8.77
C SER A 10 -24.94 -5.66 8.03
N GLY A 11 -25.84 -4.80 8.52
CA GLY A 11 -26.19 -3.55 7.85
C GLY A 11 -27.27 -3.71 6.77
N ASP A 12 -27.91 -4.88 6.67
CA ASP A 12 -29.01 -5.14 5.74
C ASP A 12 -30.26 -4.32 6.08
N VAL A 13 -30.38 -3.89 7.34
CA VAL A 13 -31.46 -3.03 7.83
C VAL A 13 -30.87 -1.86 8.61
N SER A 14 -31.31 -0.66 8.28
CA SER A 14 -31.04 0.57 9.03
C SER A 14 -32.28 1.04 9.80
N VAL A 15 -32.06 1.77 10.88
CA VAL A 15 -33.11 2.33 11.75
C VAL A 15 -32.92 3.85 11.81
N ILE A 16 -33.91 4.56 11.27
CA ILE A 16 -33.94 6.02 11.24
C ILE A 16 -33.83 6.57 12.67
N GLY A 17 -32.89 7.49 12.89
CA GLY A 17 -32.65 8.12 14.20
C GLY A 17 -31.86 7.26 15.18
N SER A 18 -31.51 6.01 14.83
CA SER A 18 -30.57 5.21 15.63
C SER A 18 -29.18 5.83 15.58
N ARG A 19 -28.38 5.69 16.64
CA ARG A 19 -26.96 6.07 16.62
C ARG A 19 -26.05 4.95 16.14
N GLN A 20 -26.49 3.70 16.32
CA GLN A 20 -25.66 2.50 16.12
C GLN A 20 -26.04 1.72 14.85
N PHE A 21 -27.27 1.88 14.36
CA PHE A 21 -27.79 1.15 13.21
C PHE A 21 -28.31 2.14 12.17
N LYS A 22 -27.51 3.13 11.79
CA LYS A 22 -27.91 4.10 10.76
C LYS A 22 -27.75 3.50 9.37
N ASP A 23 -28.34 4.17 8.40
CA ASP A 23 -27.96 3.95 7.01
C ASP A 23 -26.46 4.21 6.84
N PHE A 24 -25.79 3.45 5.97
CA PHE A 24 -24.37 3.61 5.72
C PHE A 24 -24.04 5.03 5.25
N ASP A 25 -24.89 5.62 4.40
CA ASP A 25 -24.70 6.95 3.85
C ASP A 25 -24.71 8.04 4.94
N GLU A 26 -25.38 7.81 6.08
CA GLU A 26 -25.37 8.74 7.22
C GLU A 26 -24.05 8.79 7.98
N TYR A 27 -23.18 7.77 7.82
CA TYR A 27 -21.82 7.79 8.36
C TYR A 27 -20.83 8.49 7.43
N LEU A 28 -21.20 8.67 6.16
CA LEU A 28 -20.33 9.25 5.15
C LEU A 28 -20.35 10.78 5.21
N MET A 29 -19.21 11.37 4.87
CA MET A 29 -19.15 12.78 4.55
C MET A 29 -20.02 13.05 3.31
N PRO A 30 -20.91 14.06 3.32
CA PRO A 30 -21.70 14.40 2.14
C PRO A 30 -20.79 14.67 0.95
N ARG A 31 -21.15 14.15 -0.23
CA ARG A 31 -20.33 14.25 -1.44
C ARG A 31 -19.91 15.69 -1.77
N ALA A 32 -20.84 16.65 -1.64
CA ALA A 32 -20.55 18.06 -1.89
C ALA A 32 -19.50 18.64 -0.91
N THR A 33 -19.54 18.22 0.36
CA THR A 33 -18.55 18.59 1.37
C THR A 33 -17.20 17.98 1.04
N PHE A 34 -17.19 16.70 0.66
CA PHE A 34 -15.97 16.01 0.21
C PHE A 34 -15.35 16.70 -1.00
N ASP A 35 -16.12 16.98 -2.05
CA ASP A 35 -15.61 17.62 -3.28
C ASP A 35 -15.04 19.02 -2.99
N THR A 36 -15.63 19.74 -2.02
CA THR A 36 -15.11 21.04 -1.57
C THR A 36 -13.80 20.89 -0.83
N HIS A 37 -13.72 19.99 0.16
CA HIS A 37 -12.50 19.75 0.92
C HIS A 37 -11.38 19.16 0.06
N HIS A 38 -11.71 18.30 -0.92
CA HIS A 38 -10.75 17.76 -1.87
C HIS A 38 -10.13 18.87 -2.71
N ARG A 39 -10.95 19.72 -3.33
CA ARG A 39 -10.48 20.86 -4.14
C ARG A 39 -9.66 21.87 -3.35
N GLU A 40 -10.00 22.09 -2.08
CA GLU A 40 -9.29 23.01 -1.19
C GLU A 40 -8.08 22.37 -0.49
N ASN A 41 -7.75 21.10 -0.76
CA ASN A 41 -6.71 20.35 -0.05
C ASN A 41 -6.89 20.33 1.49
N ARG A 42 -8.14 20.26 1.95
CA ARG A 42 -8.55 20.28 3.36
C ARG A 42 -9.05 18.94 3.89
N LEU A 43 -8.80 17.85 3.15
CA LEU A 43 -9.13 16.50 3.62
C LEU A 43 -8.23 16.02 4.77
N GLY A 44 -7.13 16.72 5.07
CA GLY A 44 -6.20 16.34 6.15
C GLY A 44 -5.43 15.05 5.87
N LEU A 45 -5.35 14.65 4.60
CA LEU A 45 -4.58 13.49 4.16
C LEU A 45 -3.14 13.92 3.89
N ALA A 46 -2.18 13.15 4.42
CA ALA A 46 -0.75 13.39 4.23
C ALA A 46 -0.23 12.86 2.87
N VAL A 47 -1.12 12.58 1.93
CA VAL A 47 -0.81 11.97 0.63
C VAL A 47 -1.42 12.79 -0.50
N GLU A 48 -0.84 12.70 -1.69
CA GLU A 48 -1.44 13.27 -2.90
C GLU A 48 -2.83 12.65 -3.13
N THR A 49 -3.82 13.51 -3.37
CA THR A 49 -5.23 13.12 -3.54
C THR A 49 -5.69 13.22 -5.00
N SER A 50 -4.84 13.76 -5.87
CA SER A 50 -4.98 13.75 -7.33
C SER A 50 -4.29 12.52 -7.91
N ALA A 51 -5.09 11.61 -8.48
CA ALA A 51 -4.56 10.40 -9.13
C ALA A 51 -3.58 10.75 -10.26
N THR A 52 -3.88 11.78 -11.05
CA THR A 52 -3.00 12.25 -12.13
C THR A 52 -1.67 12.76 -11.58
N SER A 53 -1.70 13.65 -10.59
CA SER A 53 -0.49 14.22 -10.00
C SER A 53 0.39 13.14 -9.36
N TYR A 54 -0.24 12.17 -8.68
CA TYR A 54 0.46 11.01 -8.13
C TYR A 54 1.12 10.18 -9.23
N LEU A 55 0.41 9.88 -10.31
CA LEU A 55 0.94 9.08 -11.41
C LEU A 55 2.08 9.80 -12.13
N ASP A 56 1.93 11.09 -12.39
CA ASP A 56 2.97 11.91 -13.03
C ASP A 56 4.27 11.88 -12.20
N GLU A 57 4.17 12.12 -10.88
CA GLU A 57 5.31 12.02 -9.96
C GLU A 57 5.97 10.63 -9.98
N ARG A 58 5.16 9.57 -10.07
CA ARG A 58 5.67 8.18 -10.13
C ARG A 58 6.35 7.87 -11.47
N PHE A 59 5.80 8.37 -12.57
CA PHE A 59 6.40 8.20 -13.89
C PHE A 59 7.71 8.95 -14.03
N GLU A 60 7.81 10.17 -13.52
CA GLU A 60 9.06 10.92 -13.52
C GLU A 60 10.15 10.20 -12.72
N ARG A 61 9.84 9.78 -11.49
CA ARG A 61 10.80 8.99 -10.68
C ARG A 61 11.23 7.70 -11.36
N LEU A 62 10.29 6.98 -11.97
CA LEU A 62 10.59 5.75 -12.70
C LEU A 62 11.51 6.05 -13.88
N ARG A 63 11.24 7.13 -14.61
CA ARG A 63 12.06 7.54 -15.75
C ARG A 63 13.47 7.91 -15.33
N GLU A 64 13.64 8.72 -14.29
CA GLU A 64 14.94 9.05 -13.72
C GLU A 64 15.73 7.80 -13.32
N ALA A 65 15.08 6.85 -12.63
CA ALA A 65 15.71 5.60 -12.23
C ALA A 65 16.11 4.73 -13.43
N LEU A 66 15.27 4.66 -14.47
CA LEU A 66 15.56 3.92 -15.70
C LEU A 66 16.71 4.57 -16.49
N ASP A 67 16.73 5.89 -16.61
CA ASP A 67 17.77 6.63 -17.31
C ASP A 67 19.13 6.44 -16.60
N GLU A 68 19.15 6.52 -15.26
CA GLU A 68 20.36 6.26 -14.48
C GLU A 68 20.80 4.79 -14.57
N THR A 69 19.86 3.85 -14.49
CA THR A 69 20.15 2.42 -14.68
C THR A 69 20.75 2.15 -16.06
N ALA A 70 20.20 2.75 -17.11
CA ALA A 70 20.71 2.62 -18.47
C ALA A 70 22.12 3.21 -18.61
N ARG A 71 22.40 4.36 -17.98
CA ARG A 71 23.72 4.98 -17.94
C ARG A 71 24.75 4.05 -17.29
N LEU A 72 24.44 3.50 -16.12
CA LEU A 72 25.30 2.56 -15.39
C LEU A 72 25.48 1.26 -16.17
N ALA A 73 24.43 0.74 -16.78
CA ALA A 73 24.49 -0.48 -17.59
C ALA A 73 25.46 -0.31 -18.78
N ALA A 74 25.38 0.83 -19.48
CA ALA A 74 26.26 1.14 -20.60
C ALA A 74 27.72 1.32 -20.16
N ALA A 75 27.96 1.81 -18.94
CA ALA A 75 29.29 1.96 -18.36
C ALA A 75 29.83 0.65 -17.74
N GLY A 76 29.00 -0.40 -17.59
CA GLY A 76 29.37 -1.61 -16.85
C GLY A 76 29.51 -1.37 -15.34
N GLU A 77 28.85 -0.35 -14.81
CA GLU A 77 28.95 0.12 -13.43
C GLU A 77 27.73 -0.26 -12.58
N LEU A 78 26.83 -1.09 -13.09
CA LEU A 78 25.70 -1.55 -12.28
C LEU A 78 26.20 -2.39 -11.10
N PRO A 79 25.81 -2.04 -9.85
CA PRO A 79 26.18 -2.83 -8.69
C PRO A 79 25.52 -4.20 -8.78
N ASP A 80 26.25 -5.25 -8.41
CA ASP A 80 25.74 -6.62 -8.32
C ASP A 80 25.15 -7.18 -9.63
N VAL A 81 25.47 -6.56 -10.77
CA VAL A 81 24.94 -6.95 -12.08
C VAL A 81 26.06 -7.02 -13.11
N GLU A 82 26.12 -8.15 -13.81
CA GLU A 82 26.93 -8.33 -15.01
C GLU A 82 26.00 -8.45 -16.23
N LEU A 83 26.13 -7.53 -17.20
CA LEU A 83 25.42 -7.59 -18.48
C LEU A 83 26.43 -7.80 -19.60
N ASN A 84 26.37 -8.94 -20.30
CA ASN A 84 27.27 -9.26 -21.42
C ASN A 84 26.54 -10.06 -22.51
N ASP A 85 27.26 -10.49 -23.55
CA ASP A 85 26.71 -11.24 -24.69
C ASP A 85 25.99 -12.56 -24.30
N LYS A 86 26.25 -13.10 -23.11
CA LYS A 86 25.58 -14.30 -22.57
C LYS A 86 24.29 -13.96 -21.83
N GLY A 87 24.00 -12.68 -21.60
CA GLY A 87 22.79 -12.20 -20.94
C GLY A 87 23.05 -11.44 -19.63
N LEU A 88 22.00 -11.36 -18.81
CA LEU A 88 21.97 -10.68 -17.53
C LEU A 88 22.26 -11.67 -16.39
N LYS A 89 23.24 -11.35 -15.55
CA LYS A 89 23.53 -12.06 -14.30
C LYS A 89 23.41 -11.06 -13.14
N ILE A 90 22.62 -11.41 -12.13
CA ILE A 90 22.42 -10.64 -10.91
C ILE A 90 23.00 -11.44 -9.75
N THR A 91 23.85 -10.83 -8.93
CA THR A 91 24.39 -11.44 -7.72
C THR A 91 23.26 -11.65 -6.71
N PRO A 92 23.10 -12.86 -6.13
CA PRO A 92 22.13 -13.09 -5.07
C PRO A 92 22.39 -12.18 -3.86
N LEU A 93 21.32 -11.78 -3.17
CA LEU A 93 21.46 -11.06 -1.92
C LEU A 93 22.06 -11.97 -0.85
N ASP A 94 22.98 -11.43 -0.07
CA ASP A 94 23.46 -12.08 1.15
C ASP A 94 22.33 -12.16 2.18
N ASP A 95 22.36 -13.23 2.98
CA ASP A 95 21.42 -13.37 4.09
C ASP A 95 21.69 -12.29 5.14
N ALA A 96 20.76 -11.33 5.23
CA ALA A 96 20.79 -10.24 6.18
C ALA A 96 19.90 -10.52 7.41
N THR A 97 19.43 -11.76 7.57
CA THR A 97 18.58 -12.16 8.69
C THR A 97 19.38 -12.01 10.00
N PRO A 98 18.89 -11.20 10.97
CA PRO A 98 19.53 -11.12 12.28
C PRO A 98 19.49 -12.48 12.98
N ALA A 99 20.55 -12.85 13.68
CA ALA A 99 20.63 -14.14 14.39
C ALA A 99 19.47 -14.33 15.39
N GLU A 100 18.93 -13.23 15.93
CA GLU A 100 17.77 -13.23 16.81
C GLU A 100 16.49 -13.74 16.13
N ALA A 101 16.35 -13.57 14.82
CA ALA A 101 15.19 -14.03 14.06
C ALA A 101 15.19 -15.57 13.91
N ASP A 102 16.36 -16.20 13.80
CA ASP A 102 16.50 -17.66 13.80
C ASP A 102 16.12 -18.24 15.17
N VAL A 103 16.58 -17.60 16.24
CA VAL A 103 16.23 -17.97 17.61
C VAL A 103 14.72 -17.87 17.84
N LEU A 104 14.09 -16.78 17.39
CA LEU A 104 12.65 -16.59 17.51
C LEU A 104 11.87 -17.64 16.70
N THR A 105 12.33 -17.94 15.47
CA THR A 105 11.74 -18.99 14.63
C THR A 105 11.75 -20.33 15.36
N GLN A 106 12.89 -20.70 15.96
CA GLN A 106 13.02 -21.94 16.72
C GLN A 106 12.05 -21.97 17.92
N GLN A 107 11.96 -20.87 18.68
CA GLN A 107 11.03 -20.78 19.82
C GLN A 107 9.56 -20.93 19.42
N VAL A 108 9.16 -20.37 18.27
CA VAL A 108 7.79 -20.51 17.75
C VAL A 108 7.53 -21.95 17.32
N TYR A 109 8.49 -22.62 16.67
CA TYR A 109 8.36 -24.03 16.30
C TYR A 109 8.23 -24.94 17.53
N ASP A 110 9.03 -24.70 18.57
CA ASP A 110 8.97 -25.45 19.83
C ASP A 110 7.64 -25.26 20.58
N LEU A 111 6.87 -24.21 20.28
CA LEU A 111 5.55 -23.95 20.88
C LEU A 111 4.40 -24.65 20.16
N ILE A 112 4.62 -25.09 18.92
CA ILE A 112 3.61 -25.72 18.04
C ILE A 112 3.72 -27.25 18.09
N ILE A 113 4.83 -27.79 18.59
CA ILE A 113 5.07 -29.22 18.84
C ILE A 113 4.70 -29.57 20.28
#